data_AF-A0A392P7A0-F1
#
_entry.id   AF-A0A392P7A0-F1
#
_cell.length_a   1.000
_cell.length_b   1.000
_cell.length_c   1.000
_cell.angle_alpha   90.00
_cell.angle_beta   90.00
_cell.angle_gamma   90.00
#
_symmetry.space_group_name_H-M   'P 1'
#
loop_
_entity.id
_entity.type
_entity.pdbx_description
1 polymer ?
#
loop_
_entity_poly.entity_id
_entity_poly.type
_entity_poly.pdbx_seq_one_letter_code
_entity_poly.pdbx_strand_id
1 'polypeptide(L)'
;MHLKSLDVSFCTNLIEVPELPLSIQKIDARHCQSLSLEASSVLWSKVSQEVQRIQVMMPMPKREIPEWFDCVCTQEVPLLWARRKFPVVALALVFQE
;
A
#
# COMPACT_ATOMS: atom_id res chain seq x y z
N MET A 1 -21.03 12.81 0.72
CA MET A 1 -20.08 12.25 -0.27
C MET A 1 -18.86 11.76 0.49
N HIS A 2 -18.34 10.57 0.20
CA HIS A 2 -17.17 10.02 0.88
C HIS A 2 -16.00 9.88 -0.10
N LEU A 3 -14.80 10.29 0.31
CA LEU A 3 -13.59 10.15 -0.50
C LEU A 3 -13.25 8.66 -0.68
N LYS A 4 -13.09 8.23 -1.93
CA LYS A 4 -12.79 6.83 -2.30
C LYS A 4 -11.40 6.63 -2.88
N SER A 5 -10.88 7.63 -3.59
CA SER A 5 -9.57 7.57 -4.23
C SER A 5 -8.80 8.84 -3.89
N LEU A 6 -7.54 8.68 -3.52
CA LEU A 6 -6.58 9.76 -3.32
C LEU A 6 -5.42 9.56 -4.29
N ASP A 7 -5.17 10.52 -5.15
CA ASP A 7 -4.00 10.56 -6.03
C ASP A 7 -3.15 11.75 -5.63
N VAL A 8 -1.96 11.46 -5.14
CA VAL A 8 -0.92 12.43 -4.78
C VAL A 8 0.37 12.08 -5.52
N SER A 9 0.28 11.35 -6.63
CA SER A 9 1.45 10.96 -7.42
C SER A 9 2.22 12.18 -7.91
N PHE A 10 3.55 12.05 -8.01
CA PHE A 10 4.48 13.10 -8.43
C PHE A 10 4.56 14.32 -7.49
N CYS A 11 3.98 14.27 -6.29
CA CYS A 11 4.21 15.28 -5.28
C CYS A 11 5.60 15.11 -4.62
N THR A 12 6.65 15.60 -5.29
CA THR A 12 8.05 15.40 -4.88
C THR A 12 8.40 16.03 -3.53
N ASN A 13 7.66 17.07 -3.10
CA ASN A 13 7.86 17.78 -1.83
C ASN A 13 6.85 17.34 -0.74
N LEU A 14 6.03 16.33 -1.00
CA LEU A 14 5.10 15.81 0.00
C LEU A 14 5.89 15.04 1.06
N ILE A 15 5.89 15.55 2.29
CA ILE A 15 6.61 14.94 3.43
C ILE A 15 5.63 14.14 4.29
N GLU A 16 4.48 14.73 4.61
CA GLU A 16 3.49 14.18 5.54
C GLU A 16 2.17 13.89 4.84
N VAL A 17 1.40 12.95 5.39
CA VAL A 17 0.03 12.64 4.96
C VAL A 17 -0.85 12.60 6.21
N PRO A 18 -1.98 13.32 6.23
CA PRO A 18 -2.89 13.29 7.36
C PRO A 18 -3.57 11.92 7.50
N GLU A 19 -4.26 11.70 8.61
CA GLU A 19 -5.11 10.52 8.75
C GLU A 19 -6.14 10.46 7.62
N LEU A 20 -6.20 9.30 6.96
CA LEU A 20 -7.09 9.08 5.83
C LEU A 20 -8.42 8.46 6.28
N PRO A 21 -9.56 8.88 5.70
CA PRO A 21 -10.85 8.33 6.06
C PRO A 21 -10.95 6.84 5.73
N LEU A 22 -11.69 6.08 6.55
CA LEU A 22 -11.91 4.63 6.35
C LEU A 22 -12.58 4.29 5.01
N SER A 23 -13.17 5.27 4.33
CA SER A 23 -13.81 5.09 3.04
C SER A 23 -12.83 4.96 1.87
N ILE A 24 -11.54 5.27 2.03
CA ILE A 24 -10.54 5.22 0.95
C ILE A 24 -10.26 3.78 0.49
N GLN A 25 -10.40 3.56 -0.81
CA GLN A 25 -10.18 2.29 -1.49
C GLN A 25 -8.97 2.33 -2.42
N LYS A 26 -8.49 3.52 -2.79
CA LYS A 26 -7.30 3.67 -3.63
C LYS A 26 -6.44 4.84 -3.16
N ILE A 27 -5.14 4.60 -3.06
CA ILE A 27 -4.13 5.62 -2.80
C ILE A 27 -3.02 5.45 -3.84
N ASP A 28 -2.71 6.52 -4.56
CA ASP A 28 -1.54 6.57 -5.43
C ASP A 28 -0.58 7.64 -4.92
N ALA A 29 0.59 7.21 -4.44
CA ALA A 29 1.65 8.09 -3.97
C ALA A 29 2.93 7.93 -4.81
N ARG A 30 2.87 7.32 -6.00
CA ARG A 30 4.07 7.08 -6.82
C ARG A 30 4.84 8.39 -7.04
N HIS A 31 6.17 8.29 -7.08
CA HIS A 31 7.07 9.43 -7.29
C HIS A 31 7.06 10.52 -6.18
N CYS A 32 6.50 10.26 -4.99
CA CYS A 32 6.68 11.12 -3.81
C CYS A 32 8.00 10.79 -3.08
N GLN A 33 9.10 11.36 -3.55
CA GLN A 33 10.46 11.04 -3.07
C GLN A 33 10.76 11.55 -1.65
N SER A 34 10.13 12.64 -1.23
CA SER A 34 10.31 13.24 0.10
C SER A 34 9.37 12.69 1.18
N LEU A 35 8.52 11.72 0.84
CA LEU A 35 7.50 11.21 1.76
C LEU A 35 8.16 10.44 2.92
N SER A 36 7.87 10.86 4.15
CA SER A 36 8.52 10.32 5.35
C SER A 36 8.14 8.87 5.64
N LEU A 37 8.89 8.23 6.55
CA LEU A 37 8.58 6.88 7.02
C LEU A 37 7.25 6.86 7.79
N GLU A 38 6.98 7.88 8.60
CA GLU A 38 5.74 8.06 9.35
C GLU A 38 4.55 8.16 8.40
N ALA A 39 4.64 9.00 7.37
CA ALA A 39 3.58 9.14 6.37
C ALA A 39 3.38 7.83 5.59
N SER A 40 4.46 7.10 5.29
CA SER A 40 4.39 5.78 4.66
C SER A 40 3.68 4.75 5.55
N SER A 41 3.94 4.80 6.86
CA SER A 41 3.27 3.97 7.86
C SER A 41 1.77 4.26 7.91
N VAL A 42 1.37 5.54 7.83
CA VAL A 42 -0.05 5.92 7.71
C VAL A 42 -0.69 5.29 6.48
N LEU A 43 0.00 5.27 5.33
CA LEU A 43 -0.50 4.61 4.12
C LEU A 43 -0.63 3.08 4.31
N TRP A 44 0.38 2.43 4.91
CA TRP A 44 0.35 1.00 5.20
C TRP A 44 -0.72 0.60 6.22
N SER A 45 -1.00 1.46 7.20
CA SER A 45 -2.05 1.22 8.21
C SER A 45 -3.43 1.05 7.59
N LYS A 46 -3.67 1.61 6.40
CA LYS A 46 -4.93 1.44 5.69
C LYS A 46 -5.07 0.03 5.10
N VAL A 47 -3.96 -0.63 4.78
CA VAL A 47 -3.95 -2.02 4.31
C VAL A 47 -4.18 -2.96 5.49
N SER A 48 -3.52 -2.74 6.63
CA SER A 48 -3.62 -3.61 7.82
C SER A 48 -4.95 -3.50 8.57
N GLN A 49 -5.74 -2.46 8.31
CA GLN A 49 -7.07 -2.30 8.92
C GLN A 49 -8.10 -3.33 8.42
N GLU A 50 -7.89 -3.96 7.25
CA GLU A 50 -8.74 -5.01 6.67
C GLU A 50 -10.26 -4.70 6.55
N VAL A 51 -10.67 -3.43 6.74
CA VAL A 51 -12.08 -3.02 6.75
C VAL A 51 -12.72 -3.12 5.36
N GLN A 52 -11.94 -2.87 4.32
CA GLN A 52 -12.39 -2.94 2.93
C GLN A 52 -11.24 -3.25 1.99
N ARG A 53 -11.58 -3.64 0.75
CA ARG A 53 -10.60 -3.76 -0.33
C ARG A 53 -9.94 -2.40 -0.57
N ILE A 54 -8.61 -2.37 -0.48
CA ILE A 54 -7.81 -1.18 -0.71
C ILE A 54 -6.62 -1.50 -1.61
N GLN A 55 -6.26 -0.54 -2.45
CA GLN A 55 -5.05 -0.55 -3.26
C GLN A 55 -4.18 0.65 -2.90
N VAL A 56 -2.90 0.42 -2.62
CA VAL A 56 -1.93 1.48 -2.29
C VAL A 56 -0.73 1.34 -3.21
N MET A 57 -0.41 2.39 -3.97
CA MET A 57 0.81 2.47 -4.77
C MET A 57 1.85 3.33 -4.06
N MET A 58 2.98 2.73 -3.69
CA MET A 58 4.01 3.38 -2.89
C MET A 58 5.15 3.97 -3.75
N PRO A 59 5.77 5.08 -3.32
CA PRO A 59 7.04 5.58 -3.83
C PRO A 59 8.16 4.53 -3.87
N MET A 60 8.83 4.46 -5.02
CA MET A 60 10.13 3.79 -5.22
C MET A 60 11.27 4.81 -4.99
N PRO A 61 12.48 4.45 -4.47
CA PRO A 61 13.00 3.10 -4.18
C PRO A 61 13.07 2.71 -2.69
N LYS A 62 12.59 3.56 -1.77
CA LYS A 62 13.00 3.51 -0.36
C LYS A 62 12.14 2.66 0.59
N ARG A 63 11.53 1.54 0.17
CA ARG A 63 10.55 0.89 1.06
C ARG A 63 10.72 -0.61 1.17
N GLU A 64 11.20 -1.00 2.35
CA GLU A 64 11.01 -2.32 2.91
C GLU A 64 9.50 -2.58 3.00
N ILE A 65 9.10 -3.77 2.56
CA ILE A 65 7.75 -4.27 2.81
C ILE A 65 7.60 -4.34 4.33
N PRO A 66 6.51 -3.82 4.92
CA PRO A 66 6.32 -3.88 6.37
C PRO A 66 6.43 -5.31 6.92
N GLU A 67 7.02 -5.46 8.10
CA GLU A 67 7.25 -6.77 8.74
C GLU A 67 5.96 -7.53 9.08
N TRP A 68 4.81 -6.85 9.11
CA TRP A 68 3.52 -7.51 9.36
C TRP A 68 3.00 -8.32 8.16
N PHE A 69 3.65 -8.28 7.00
CA PHE A 69 3.37 -9.23 5.91
C PHE A 69 3.93 -10.62 6.27
N ASP A 70 3.05 -11.62 6.32
CA ASP A 70 3.39 -12.97 6.80
C ASP A 70 4.44 -13.72 5.96
N CYS A 71 4.58 -13.37 4.68
CA CYS A 71 5.45 -14.07 3.72
C CYS A 71 6.11 -13.07 2.76
N VAL A 72 7.43 -13.15 2.63
CA VAL A 72 8.21 -12.41 1.64
C VAL A 72 8.85 -13.39 0.66
N CYS A 73 8.51 -13.29 -0.62
CA CYS A 73 9.10 -14.09 -1.70
C CYS A 73 9.81 -13.15 -2.67
N THR A 74 11.08 -13.43 -2.97
CA THR A 74 11.93 -12.53 -3.76
C THR A 74 12.15 -12.96 -5.21
N GLN A 75 11.76 -14.18 -5.61
CA GLN A 75 12.21 -14.76 -6.89
C GLN A 75 11.15 -15.46 -7.74
N GLU A 76 9.87 -15.49 -7.36
CA GLU A 76 8.83 -16.17 -8.15
C GLU A 76 7.47 -15.46 -8.11
N VAL A 77 6.62 -15.74 -9.11
CA VAL A 77 5.20 -15.34 -9.09
C VAL A 77 4.52 -16.07 -7.93
N PRO A 78 3.82 -15.38 -7.01
CA PRO A 78 3.17 -16.05 -5.88
C PRO A 78 2.07 -16.99 -6.37
N LEU A 79 2.20 -18.29 -6.06
CA LEU A 79 1.19 -19.31 -6.36
C LEU A 79 0.21 -19.43 -5.18
N LEU A 80 -1.05 -19.04 -5.41
CA LEU A 80 -2.09 -19.04 -4.38
C LEU A 80 -3.07 -20.18 -4.63
N TRP A 81 -2.92 -21.26 -3.86
CA TRP A 81 -3.82 -22.40 -3.91
C TRP A 81 -4.99 -22.17 -2.97
N ALA A 82 -6.22 -22.12 -3.50
CA ALA A 82 -7.43 -22.03 -2.70
C ALA A 82 -8.42 -23.13 -3.09
N ARG A 83 -8.99 -23.82 -2.09
CA ARG A 83 -10.15 -24.69 -2.29
C ARG A 83 -11.37 -24.00 -1.68
N ARG A 84 -12.43 -23.81 -2.48
CA ARG A 84 -13.68 -23.09 -2.13
C ARG A 84 -13.50 -21.56 -2.12
N LYS A 85 -13.71 -20.89 -0.99
CA LYS A 85 -13.66 -19.43 -0.87
C LYS A 85 -12.22 -18.98 -0.65
N PHE A 86 -11.74 -18.08 -1.49
CA PHE A 86 -10.42 -17.48 -1.34
C PHE A 86 -10.34 -16.67 -0.03
N PRO A 87 -9.28 -16.82 0.78
CA PRO A 87 -9.12 -16.05 2.01
C PRO A 87 -8.98 -14.55 1.70
N VAL A 88 -9.29 -13.71 2.69
CA VAL A 88 -8.92 -12.30 2.62
C VAL A 88 -7.40 -12.24 2.84
N VAL A 89 -6.67 -11.71 1.87
CA VAL A 89 -5.20 -11.61 1.91
C VAL A 89 -4.78 -10.23 1.44
N ALA A 90 -3.70 -9.72 2.01
CA ALA A 90 -2.96 -8.58 1.49
C ALA A 90 -1.76 -9.08 0.68
N LEU A 91 -1.51 -8.48 -0.48
CA LEU A 91 -0.34 -8.77 -1.31
C LEU A 91 0.43 -7.47 -1.52
N ALA A 92 1.75 -7.50 -1.28
CA ALA A 92 2.67 -6.44 -1.65
C ALA A 92 3.57 -6.94 -2.79
N LEU A 93 3.64 -6.17 -3.87
CA LEU A 93 4.47 -6.48 -5.04
C LEU A 93 5.46 -5.33 -5.23
N VAL A 94 6.74 -5.66 -5.31
CA VAL A 94 7.82 -4.72 -5.60
C VAL A 94 8.33 -5.02 -7.00
N PHE A 95 8.21 -4.04 -7.91
CA PHE A 95 8.69 -4.15 -9.28
C PHE A 95 10.05 -3.45 -9.39
N GLN A 96 11.06 -4.13 -9.93
CA GLN A 96 12.31 -3.50 -10.35
C GLN A 96 12.08 -2.78 -11.69
N GLU A 97 12.70 -1.62 -11.90
CA GLU A 97 12.74 -0.92 -13.19
C GLU A 97 13.74 -1.57 -14.16
#